data_AF-A0A3N0AZM4-F1
#
_entry.id   AF-A0A3N0AZM4-F1
#
_cell.length_a   1.000
_cell.length_b   1.000
_cell.length_c   1.000
_cell.angle_alpha   90.00
_cell.angle_beta   90.00
_cell.angle_gamma   90.00
#
_symmetry.space_group_name_H-M   'P 1'
#
loop_
_entity.id
_entity.type
_entity.pdbx_description
1 polymer ?
#
loop_
_entity_poly.entity_id
_entity_poly.type
_entity_poly.pdbx_seq_one_letter_code
_entity_poly.pdbx_strand_id
1 'polypeptide(L)'
;MYRKDLEKTLRITTLRGKEQLIETKILPYLGEKGLTEITPLGILIWQNAVQSLTTSNGLPYKESYLRTIGNQLCAMLNHAVRYYGLPSNPMSRVDRIGSKKTEEMHFWTKDEYKRFSRAIMGKDLSFMVFEVLYCLGIRSGEALALTPADFDLKARRVSIMLVS
;
A
#
# COMPACT_ATOMS: atom_id res chain seq x y z
N MET A 1 2.99 9.79 -19.93
CA MET A 1 4.04 8.82 -20.30
C MET A 1 4.37 7.89 -19.13
N TYR A 2 4.77 8.39 -17.95
CA TYR A 2 5.02 7.59 -16.74
C TYR A 2 3.93 6.54 -16.41
N ARG A 3 2.64 6.87 -16.56
CA ARG A 3 1.52 5.93 -16.40
C ARG A 3 1.62 4.71 -17.32
N LYS A 4 1.86 4.94 -18.62
CA LYS A 4 1.96 3.89 -19.65
C LYS A 4 3.15 2.95 -19.42
N ASP A 5 4.21 3.46 -18.79
CA ASP A 5 5.40 2.66 -18.44
C ASP A 5 5.14 1.77 -17.21
N LEU A 6 4.36 2.26 -16.23
CA LEU A 6 3.94 1.50 -15.05
C LEU A 6 2.88 0.42 -15.36
N GLU A 7 1.97 0.68 -16.30
CA GLU A 7 0.92 -0.26 -16.74
C GLU A 7 1.48 -1.60 -17.24
N LYS A 8 2.69 -1.61 -17.80
CA LYS A 8 3.33 -2.83 -18.31
C LYS A 8 3.96 -3.71 -17.23
N THR A 9 4.14 -3.19 -16.02
CA THR A 9 4.98 -3.82 -14.99
C THR A 9 4.28 -4.03 -13.66
N LEU A 10 3.15 -3.36 -13.41
CA LEU A 10 2.46 -3.39 -12.11
C LEU A 10 1.08 -4.06 -12.18
N ARG A 11 0.70 -4.73 -11.09
CA ARG A 11 -0.65 -5.25 -10.88
C ARG A 11 -1.66 -4.10 -10.86
N ILE A 12 -2.85 -4.32 -11.45
CA ILE A 12 -3.89 -3.30 -11.63
C ILE A 12 -4.29 -2.61 -10.31
N THR A 13 -4.38 -3.36 -9.22
CA THR A 13 -4.71 -2.80 -7.88
C THR A 13 -3.66 -1.83 -7.38
N THR A 14 -2.38 -2.13 -7.59
CA THR A 14 -1.26 -1.24 -7.25
C THR A 14 -1.24 -0.01 -8.16
N LEU A 15 -1.57 -0.17 -9.45
CA LEU A 15 -1.66 0.93 -10.39
C LEU A 15 -2.72 1.95 -9.95
N ARG A 16 -3.96 1.49 -9.70
CA ARG A 16 -5.09 2.34 -9.30
C ARG A 16 -4.79 3.12 -8.02
N GLY A 17 -4.16 2.46 -7.02
CA GLY A 17 -3.76 3.13 -5.78
C GLY A 17 -2.72 4.24 -6.01
N LYS A 18 -1.76 4.01 -6.90
CA LYS A 18 -0.77 5.02 -7.28
C LYS A 18 -1.42 6.18 -8.05
N GLU A 19 -2.33 5.90 -8.97
CA GLU A 19 -3.04 6.92 -9.76
C GLU A 19 -3.83 7.86 -8.87
N GLN A 20 -4.68 7.29 -7.99
CA GLN A 20 -5.47 8.10 -7.07
C GLN A 20 -4.56 8.97 -6.18
N LEU A 21 -3.44 8.42 -5.70
CA LEU A 21 -2.47 9.18 -4.91
C LEU A 21 -1.86 10.33 -5.73
N ILE A 22 -1.44 10.06 -6.96
CA ILE A 22 -0.84 11.07 -7.85
C ILE A 22 -1.84 12.19 -8.15
N GLU A 23 -3.06 11.83 -8.54
CA GLU A 23 -4.13 12.77 -8.92
C GLU A 23 -4.59 13.63 -7.75
N THR A 24 -4.65 13.07 -6.55
CA THR A 24 -5.19 13.80 -5.39
C THR A 24 -4.13 14.49 -4.54
N LYS A 25 -2.86 14.03 -4.57
CA LYS A 25 -1.81 14.52 -3.65
C LYS A 25 -0.61 15.16 -4.35
N ILE A 26 -0.38 14.91 -5.64
CA ILE A 26 0.80 15.41 -6.36
C ILE A 26 0.38 16.44 -7.42
N LEU A 27 -0.49 16.04 -8.35
CA LEU A 27 -0.90 16.90 -9.47
C LEU A 27 -1.52 18.24 -9.05
N PRO A 28 -2.33 18.35 -7.98
CA PRO A 28 -2.93 19.63 -7.61
C PRO A 28 -1.93 20.74 -7.26
N TYR A 29 -0.67 20.39 -6.98
CA TYR A 29 0.36 21.32 -6.56
C TYR A 29 1.51 21.44 -7.56
N LEU A 30 1.86 20.34 -8.22
CA LEU A 30 3.04 20.25 -9.10
C LEU A 30 2.68 19.95 -10.55
N GLY A 31 1.40 19.65 -10.86
CA GLY A 31 0.98 19.17 -12.16
C GLY A 31 1.07 20.18 -13.30
N GLU A 32 0.93 21.48 -12.99
CA GLU A 32 1.05 22.55 -13.99
C GLU A 32 2.49 23.05 -14.18
N LYS A 33 3.42 22.64 -13.32
CA LYS A 33 4.82 23.05 -13.40
C LYS A 33 5.58 22.16 -14.38
N GLY A 34 6.44 22.77 -15.20
CA GLY A 34 7.45 22.03 -15.95
C GLY A 34 8.38 21.26 -15.00
N LEU A 35 8.84 20.07 -15.38
CA LEU A 35 9.71 19.24 -14.54
C LEU A 35 10.98 19.98 -14.07
N THR A 36 11.52 20.86 -14.92
CA THR A 36 12.70 21.71 -14.63
C THR A 36 12.40 22.85 -13.67
N GLU A 37 11.12 23.21 -13.48
CA GLU A 37 10.67 24.28 -12.58
C GLU A 37 10.37 23.77 -11.16
N ILE A 38 10.40 22.45 -10.95
CA ILE A 38 10.23 21.85 -9.63
C ILE A 38 11.51 22.06 -8.83
N THR A 39 11.50 23.05 -7.95
CA THR A 39 12.62 23.39 -7.06
C THR A 39 12.49 22.71 -5.69
N PRO A 40 13.59 22.61 -4.92
CA PRO A 40 13.53 22.16 -3.52
C PRO A 40 12.55 22.97 -2.68
N LEU A 41 12.46 24.29 -2.89
CA LEU A 41 11.49 25.15 -2.21
C LEU A 41 10.04 24.79 -2.59
N GLY A 42 9.78 24.55 -3.88
CA GLY A 42 8.46 24.10 -4.34
C GLY A 42 8.05 22.76 -3.71
N ILE A 43 9.00 21.85 -3.52
CA ILE A 43 8.76 20.59 -2.81
C ILE A 43 8.44 20.83 -1.34
N LEU A 44 9.14 21.74 -0.67
CA LEU A 44 8.88 22.09 0.74
C LEU A 44 7.45 22.63 0.93
N ILE A 45 7.02 23.53 0.03
CA ILE A 45 5.65 24.05 0.00
C ILE A 45 4.65 22.91 -0.21
N TRP A 46 4.92 22.02 -1.17
CA TRP A 46 4.10 20.84 -1.42
C TRP A 46 4.03 19.90 -0.19
N GLN A 47 5.15 19.64 0.47
CA GLN A 47 5.18 18.80 1.68
C GLN A 47 4.31 19.38 2.78
N ASN A 48 4.40 20.68 3.05
CA ASN A 48 3.57 21.36 4.04
C ASN A 48 2.09 21.27 3.69
N ALA A 49 1.73 21.49 2.42
CA ALA A 49 0.36 21.37 1.96
C ALA A 49 -0.19 19.95 2.17
N VAL A 50 0.58 18.92 1.79
CA VAL A 50 0.17 17.52 1.97
C VAL A 50 0.06 17.12 3.45
N GLN A 51 0.96 17.60 4.31
CA GLN A 51 0.92 17.37 5.76
C GLN A 51 -0.31 18.01 6.41
N SER A 52 -0.77 19.16 5.91
CA SER A 52 -1.97 19.84 6.41
C SER A 52 -3.29 19.18 5.97
N LEU A 53 -3.26 18.24 5.02
CA LEU A 53 -4.48 17.57 4.58
C LEU A 53 -5.00 16.64 5.67
N THR A 54 -6.32 16.50 5.72
CA THR A 54 -7.00 15.58 6.64
C THR A 54 -7.70 14.45 5.87
N THR A 55 -7.98 13.38 6.60
CA THR A 55 -8.89 12.31 6.19
C THR A 55 -10.33 12.80 6.16
N SER A 56 -11.25 11.99 5.62
CA SER A 56 -12.70 12.25 5.65
C SER A 56 -13.24 12.50 7.06
N ASN A 57 -12.56 11.96 8.08
CA ASN A 57 -12.95 12.06 9.47
C ASN A 57 -12.28 13.24 10.19
N GLY A 58 -11.62 14.14 9.46
CA GLY A 58 -10.95 15.32 10.01
C GLY A 58 -9.59 15.05 10.69
N LEU A 59 -9.12 13.79 10.70
CA LEU A 59 -7.84 13.43 11.31
C LEU A 59 -6.67 13.67 10.35
N PRO A 60 -5.47 14.06 10.84
CA PRO A 60 -4.25 14.10 10.04
C PRO A 60 -3.92 12.73 9.42
N TYR A 61 -3.22 12.73 8.28
CA TYR A 61 -2.72 11.48 7.70
C TYR A 61 -1.63 10.85 8.55
N LYS A 62 -1.61 9.52 8.59
CA LYS A 62 -0.53 8.76 9.24
C LYS A 62 0.83 9.05 8.59
N GLU A 63 1.86 9.12 9.40
CA GLU A 63 3.26 9.31 8.98
C GLU A 63 3.73 8.33 7.90
N SER A 64 3.29 7.07 7.97
CA SER A 64 3.61 6.03 6.97
C SER A 64 2.95 6.29 5.61
N TYR A 65 1.76 6.88 5.61
CA TYR A 65 1.06 7.28 4.39
C TYR A 65 1.72 8.50 3.76
N LEU A 66 2.06 9.50 4.57
CA LEU A 66 2.84 10.67 4.15
C LEU A 66 4.19 10.24 3.52
N ARG A 67 4.87 9.27 4.14
CA ARG A 67 6.09 8.64 3.58
C ARG A 67 5.83 7.98 2.23
N THR A 68 4.70 7.31 2.06
CA THR A 68 4.30 6.67 0.79
C THR A 68 4.11 7.70 -0.32
N ILE A 69 3.45 8.82 -0.02
CA ILE A 69 3.27 9.93 -0.97
C ILE A 69 4.63 10.51 -1.39
N GLY A 70 5.50 10.81 -0.43
CA GLY A 70 6.87 11.29 -0.69
C GLY A 70 7.69 10.36 -1.58
N ASN A 71 7.63 9.05 -1.30
CA ASN A 71 8.32 8.04 -2.10
C ASN A 71 7.78 7.96 -3.53
N GLN A 72 6.47 8.15 -3.74
CA GLN A 72 5.88 8.14 -5.07
C GLN A 72 6.36 9.33 -5.92
N LEU A 73 6.40 10.54 -5.36
CA LEU A 73 6.96 11.70 -6.06
C LEU A 73 8.46 11.50 -6.35
N CYS A 74 9.22 11.00 -5.38
CA CYS A 74 10.64 10.71 -5.57
C CYS A 74 10.88 9.70 -6.70
N ALA A 75 10.05 8.64 -6.78
CA ALA A 75 10.11 7.66 -7.86
C ALA A 75 9.78 8.27 -9.23
N MET A 76 8.79 9.16 -9.31
CA MET A 76 8.46 9.89 -10.54
C MET A 76 9.61 10.77 -11.01
N LEU A 77 10.24 11.53 -10.11
CA LEU A 77 11.35 12.40 -10.43
C LEU A 77 12.61 11.61 -10.81
N ASN A 78 12.90 10.49 -10.13
CA ASN A 78 13.97 9.58 -10.52
C ASN A 78 13.75 8.97 -11.91
N HIS A 79 12.50 8.64 -12.25
CA HIS A 79 12.16 8.20 -13.60
C HIS A 79 12.42 9.30 -14.64
N ALA A 80 12.09 10.55 -14.32
CA ALA A 80 12.38 11.69 -15.17
C ALA A 80 13.88 11.97 -15.35
N VAL A 81 14.68 11.79 -14.29
CA VAL A 81 16.15 11.86 -14.39
C VAL A 81 16.66 10.78 -15.35
N ARG A 82 16.13 9.56 -15.24
CA ARG A 82 16.60 8.41 -16.03
C ARG A 82 16.20 8.48 -17.50
N TYR A 83 14.98 8.91 -17.82
CA TYR A 83 14.40 8.76 -19.15
C TYR A 83 14.00 10.07 -19.84
N TYR A 84 13.89 11.17 -19.10
CA TYR A 84 13.38 12.45 -19.64
C TYR A 84 14.38 13.61 -19.49
N GLY A 85 15.64 13.32 -19.13
CA GLY A 85 16.72 14.31 -19.11
C GLY A 85 16.63 15.33 -17.97
N LEU A 86 15.88 15.07 -16.89
CA LEU A 86 15.92 15.92 -15.70
C LEU A 86 17.34 15.86 -15.09
N PRO A 87 18.06 16.99 -14.90
CA PRO A 87 19.47 16.95 -14.50
C PRO A 87 19.72 16.26 -13.15
N SER A 88 18.81 16.47 -12.18
CA SER A 88 18.88 15.83 -10.88
C SER A 88 17.50 15.79 -10.22
N ASN A 89 17.32 14.90 -9.24
CA ASN A 89 16.08 14.84 -8.49
C ASN A 89 16.05 15.92 -7.39
N PRO A 90 15.15 16.92 -7.46
CA PRO A 90 15.07 17.99 -6.46
C PRO A 90 14.69 17.50 -5.05
N MET A 91 14.07 16.31 -4.92
CA MET A 91 13.79 15.67 -3.63
C MET A 91 15.07 15.31 -2.85
N SER A 92 16.24 15.26 -3.50
CA SER A 92 17.52 14.94 -2.85
C SER A 92 18.01 16.04 -1.91
N ARG A 93 17.49 17.26 -2.04
CA ARG A 93 17.90 18.45 -1.27
C ARG A 93 16.88 18.87 -0.22
N VAL A 94 15.86 18.04 0.02
CA VAL A 94 14.84 18.28 1.04
C VAL A 94 14.73 17.09 1.97
N ASP A 95 14.28 17.37 3.19
CA ASP A 95 13.95 16.32 4.12
C ASP A 95 12.76 15.50 3.65
N ARG A 96 12.71 14.30 4.20
CA ARG A 96 11.87 13.23 3.73
C ARG A 96 10.54 13.28 4.51
N ILE A 97 9.45 13.69 3.87
CA ILE A 97 8.11 13.73 4.49
C ILE A 97 7.67 12.38 5.08
N GLY A 98 7.07 12.41 6.27
CA GLY A 98 6.55 11.23 6.96
C GLY A 98 7.63 10.39 7.63
N SER A 99 7.24 9.23 8.17
CA SER A 99 8.12 8.28 8.84
C SER A 99 7.93 6.85 8.34
N LYS A 100 9.00 6.05 8.44
CA LYS A 100 8.92 4.58 8.24
C LYS A 100 8.66 3.83 9.55
N LYS A 101 8.55 4.53 10.69
CA LYS A 101 8.21 3.88 11.96
C LYS A 101 6.84 3.25 11.81
N THR A 102 6.83 1.92 11.82
CA THR A 102 5.60 1.13 11.84
C THR A 102 5.15 1.07 13.30
N GLU A 103 3.88 1.38 13.55
CA GLU A 103 3.25 1.06 14.83
C GLU A 103 3.38 -0.46 15.06
N GLU A 104 3.62 -0.88 16.31
CA GLU A 104 3.63 -2.31 16.63
C GLU A 104 2.29 -2.92 16.24
N MET A 105 2.35 -3.99 15.44
CA MET A 105 1.14 -4.68 15.02
C MET A 105 0.66 -5.54 16.17
N HIS A 106 -0.51 -5.20 16.73
CA HIS A 106 -1.17 -6.06 17.71
C HIS A 106 -1.54 -7.39 17.06
N PHE A 107 -1.14 -8.47 17.71
CA PHE A 107 -1.50 -9.83 17.34
C PHE A 107 -2.34 -10.45 18.45
N TRP A 108 -3.17 -11.43 18.08
CA TRP A 108 -3.98 -12.12 19.08
C TRP A 108 -3.18 -13.18 19.80
N THR A 109 -3.34 -13.20 21.12
CA THR A 109 -2.99 -14.37 21.92
C THR A 109 -3.92 -15.55 21.59
N LYS A 110 -3.49 -16.76 21.95
CA LYS A 110 -4.30 -17.97 21.79
C LYS A 110 -5.66 -17.86 22.47
N ASP A 111 -5.72 -17.24 23.64
CA ASP A 111 -6.97 -17.11 24.40
C ASP A 111 -7.91 -16.07 23.82
N GLU A 112 -7.39 -14.96 23.28
CA GLU A 112 -8.17 -13.99 22.52
C GLU A 112 -8.75 -14.61 21.25
N TYR A 113 -7.95 -15.37 20.51
CA TYR A 113 -8.46 -16.10 19.34
C TYR A 113 -9.55 -17.10 19.71
N LYS A 114 -9.36 -17.90 20.76
CA LYS A 114 -10.40 -18.84 21.22
C LYS A 114 -11.69 -18.14 21.65
N ARG A 115 -11.60 -16.95 22.26
CA ARG A 115 -12.78 -16.14 22.60
C ARG A 115 -13.52 -15.70 21.34
N PHE A 116 -12.79 -15.21 20.33
CA PHE A 116 -13.36 -14.83 19.05
C PHE A 116 -13.98 -16.03 18.31
N SER A 117 -13.24 -17.13 18.16
CA SER A 117 -13.66 -18.34 17.44
C SER A 117 -14.97 -18.90 18.03
N ARG A 118 -15.11 -18.92 19.37
CA ARG A 118 -16.38 -19.28 20.03
C ARG A 118 -17.54 -18.33 19.71
N ALA A 119 -17.28 -17.03 19.62
CA ALA A 119 -18.32 -16.03 19.33
C ALA A 119 -18.85 -16.13 17.89
N ILE A 120 -18.03 -16.63 16.95
CA ILE A 120 -18.41 -16.79 15.53
C ILE A 120 -18.84 -18.21 15.16
N MET A 121 -18.84 -19.15 16.11
CA MET A 121 -19.13 -20.57 15.87
C MET A 121 -20.49 -20.82 15.21
N GLY A 122 -21.49 -19.98 15.48
CA GLY A 122 -22.81 -20.06 14.83
C GLY A 122 -22.86 -19.59 13.37
N LYS A 123 -21.71 -19.20 12.78
CA LYS A 123 -21.57 -18.79 11.38
C LYS A 123 -20.63 -19.76 10.67
N ASP A 124 -21.15 -20.90 10.25
CA ASP A 124 -20.38 -22.04 9.73
C ASP A 124 -19.25 -21.66 8.76
N LEU A 125 -19.56 -20.89 7.71
CA LEU A 125 -18.56 -20.47 6.72
C LEU A 125 -17.48 -19.56 7.33
N SER A 126 -17.88 -18.57 8.12
CA SER A 126 -16.92 -17.66 8.77
C SER A 126 -16.02 -18.43 9.73
N PHE A 127 -16.60 -19.29 10.56
CA PHE A 127 -15.86 -20.13 11.49
C PHE A 127 -14.80 -20.97 10.76
N MET A 128 -15.18 -21.69 9.71
CA MET A 128 -14.25 -22.50 8.92
C MET A 128 -13.12 -21.68 8.31
N VAL A 129 -13.43 -20.52 7.70
CA VAL A 129 -12.41 -19.66 7.08
C VAL A 129 -11.43 -19.12 8.13
N PHE A 130 -11.91 -18.69 9.30
CA PHE A 130 -11.02 -18.19 10.36
C PHE A 130 -10.15 -19.30 10.97
N GLU A 131 -10.68 -20.51 11.13
CA GLU A 131 -9.88 -21.66 11.59
C GLU A 131 -8.77 -22.00 10.59
N VAL A 132 -9.06 -21.98 9.29
CA VAL A 132 -8.06 -22.18 8.24
C VAL A 132 -6.98 -21.09 8.28
N LEU A 133 -7.38 -19.82 8.37
CA LEU A 133 -6.45 -18.69 8.48
C LEU A 133 -5.55 -18.81 9.71
N TYR A 134 -6.12 -19.15 10.87
CA TYR A 134 -5.40 -19.26 12.12
C TYR A 134 -4.46 -20.46 12.15
N CYS A 135 -4.91 -21.63 11.67
CA CYS A 135 -4.14 -22.87 11.75
C CYS A 135 -3.05 -22.94 10.68
N LEU A 136 -3.32 -22.46 9.46
CA LEU A 136 -2.38 -22.57 8.33
C LEU A 136 -1.54 -21.31 8.15
N GLY A 137 -1.91 -20.17 8.75
CA GLY A 137 -1.16 -18.92 8.63
C GLY A 137 -1.17 -18.33 7.22
N ILE A 138 -2.14 -18.70 6.38
CA ILE A 138 -2.25 -18.23 5.00
C ILE A 138 -2.89 -16.85 4.93
N ARG A 139 -2.66 -16.12 3.83
CA ARG A 139 -3.29 -14.81 3.60
C ARG A 139 -4.78 -14.98 3.30
N SER A 140 -5.57 -13.96 3.60
CA SER A 140 -7.02 -13.95 3.30
C SER A 140 -7.32 -14.20 1.81
N GLY A 141 -6.52 -13.64 0.91
CA GLY A 141 -6.66 -13.90 -0.53
C GLY A 141 -6.35 -15.35 -0.93
N GLU A 142 -5.40 -16.00 -0.25
CA GLU A 142 -5.07 -17.42 -0.47
C GLU A 142 -6.21 -18.30 0.06
N ALA A 143 -6.74 -18.00 1.25
CA ALA A 143 -7.87 -18.73 1.83
C ALA A 143 -9.13 -18.66 0.95
N LEU A 144 -9.41 -17.49 0.37
CA LEU A 144 -10.55 -17.29 -0.53
C LEU A 144 -10.38 -17.97 -1.90
N ALA A 145 -9.16 -18.32 -2.27
CA ALA A 145 -8.86 -19.01 -3.53
C ALA A 145 -8.89 -20.55 -3.40
N LEU A 146 -8.99 -21.08 -2.17
CA LEU A 146 -9.01 -22.52 -1.93
C LEU A 146 -10.25 -23.17 -2.52
N THR A 147 -10.03 -24.31 -3.17
CA THR A 147 -11.07 -25.19 -3.71
C THR A 147 -11.01 -26.55 -3.05
N PRO A 148 -12.06 -27.39 -3.13
CA PRO A 148 -12.01 -28.76 -2.60
C PRO A 148 -10.85 -29.61 -3.16
N ALA A 149 -10.38 -29.33 -4.37
CA ALA A 149 -9.28 -30.05 -5.01
C ALA A 149 -7.91 -29.78 -4.36
N ASP A 150 -7.78 -28.68 -3.60
CA ASP A 150 -6.54 -28.31 -2.93
C ASP A 150 -6.30 -29.10 -1.63
N PHE A 151 -7.31 -29.83 -1.14
CA PHE A 151 -7.27 -30.59 0.10
C PHE A 151 -6.99 -32.07 -0.16
N ASP A 152 -5.78 -32.53 0.17
CA ASP A 152 -5.48 -33.96 0.28
C ASP A 152 -5.65 -34.40 1.74
N LEU A 153 -6.85 -34.86 2.06
CA LEU A 153 -7.19 -35.33 3.41
C LEU A 153 -6.48 -36.65 3.78
N LYS A 154 -6.06 -37.46 2.79
CA LYS A 154 -5.32 -38.71 3.04
C LYS A 154 -3.89 -38.39 3.46
N ALA A 155 -3.24 -37.48 2.75
CA ALA A 155 -1.89 -37.01 3.08
C ALA A 155 -1.87 -35.92 4.17
N ARG A 156 -3.05 -35.42 4.58
CA ARG A 156 -3.23 -34.27 5.50
C ARG A 156 -2.49 -33.02 5.01
N ARG A 157 -2.64 -32.70 3.72
CA ARG A 157 -1.97 -31.57 3.08
C ARG A 157 -2.99 -30.65 2.42
N VAL A 158 -2.66 -29.37 2.41
CA VAL A 158 -3.38 -28.33 1.66
C VAL A 158 -2.40 -27.70 0.70
N SER A 159 -2.74 -27.68 -0.57
CA SER A 159 -1.94 -27.05 -1.63
C SER A 159 -2.34 -25.59 -1.77
N ILE A 160 -1.38 -24.68 -1.63
CA ILE A 160 -1.63 -23.23 -1.75
C ILE A 160 -1.01 -22.77 -3.08
N MET A 161 -1.85 -22.49 -4.07
CA MET A 161 -1.38 -21.90 -5.33
C MET A 161 -1.32 -20.38 -5.20
N LEU A 162 -0.16 -19.81 -5.54
CA LEU A 162 0.00 -18.36 -5.61
C LEU A 162 -0.80 -17.83 -6.79
N VAL A 163 -1.81 -17.01 -6.52
CA VAL A 163 -2.52 -16.24 -7.55
C VAL A 163 -1.60 -15.09 -7.98
N SER A 164 -0.75 -15.34 -8.99
CA SER A 164 0.14 -14.35 -9.62
C SER A 164 -0.66 -13.20 -10.22
#